data_AF-A0A7X4VZI6-F1
#
_entry.id   AF-A0A7X4VZI6-F1
#
_cell.length_a   1.000
_cell.length_b   1.000
_cell.length_c   1.000
_cell.angle_alpha   90.00
_cell.angle_beta   90.00
_cell.angle_gamma   90.00
#
_symmetry.space_group_name_H-M   'P 1'
#
loop_
_entity.id
_entity.type
_entity.pdbx_description
1 polymer ?
#
loop_
_entity_poly.entity_id
_entity_poly.type
_entity_poly.pdbx_seq_one_letter_code
_entity_poly.pdbx_strand_id
1 'polypeptide(L)'
;MSNHNDDKGIFSESSEKDELTREEVMHYIKAWKESLELREGYYNKYLSAAIGGVVTLIISVGLNFDLVGSLWWLEKALLIIAMVLLMVAAGNILNCSIFVYNCRLQLLSFEREIILKDQEMIPKEKLLTIDTAIKVERDRVHVFYQYSYSSVLLAIIIGVLGFLIILIRV
;
A
#
# COMPACT_ATOMS: atom_id res chain seq x y z
N MET A 1 -13.50 16.07 13.49
CA MET A 1 -14.40 16.09 12.32
C MET A 1 -13.86 15.07 11.33
N SER A 2 -14.48 13.89 11.28
CA SER A 2 -14.12 12.77 10.41
C SER A 2 -14.89 12.91 9.10
N ASN A 3 -14.19 13.06 7.98
CA ASN A 3 -14.81 13.05 6.65
C ASN A 3 -15.13 11.59 6.29
N HIS A 4 -16.34 11.14 6.65
CA HIS A 4 -16.91 9.84 6.30
C HIS A 4 -17.50 9.83 4.88
N ASN A 5 -16.74 10.28 3.88
CA ASN A 5 -17.20 10.31 2.48
C ASN A 5 -16.50 9.32 1.54
N ASP A 6 -15.61 8.46 2.04
CA ASP A 6 -14.84 7.53 1.20
C ASP A 6 -15.51 6.15 0.99
N ASP A 7 -16.65 5.91 1.65
CA ASP A 7 -17.25 4.57 1.78
C ASP A 7 -18.30 4.20 0.72
N LYS A 8 -18.60 5.11 -0.21
CA LYS A 8 -19.47 4.76 -1.34
C LYS A 8 -18.57 4.36 -2.50
N GLY A 9 -18.66 3.10 -2.91
CA GLY A 9 -18.18 2.69 -4.23
C GLY A 9 -18.61 3.74 -5.26
N ILE A 10 -17.70 4.10 -6.17
CA ILE A 10 -17.96 5.14 -7.18
C ILE A 10 -19.21 4.74 -8.00
N PHE A 11 -19.48 3.44 -8.08
CA PHE A 11 -20.71 2.87 -8.60
C PHE A 11 -21.74 2.57 -7.48
N SER A 12 -22.91 3.22 -7.54
CA SER A 12 -24.08 2.79 -6.76
C SER A 12 -24.81 1.70 -7.52
N GLU A 13 -24.93 0.51 -6.93
CA GLU A 13 -25.69 -0.63 -7.49
C GLU A 13 -27.13 -0.28 -7.91
N SER A 14 -27.70 0.79 -7.33
CA SER A 14 -29.07 1.27 -7.51
C SER A 14 -29.37 1.99 -8.85
N SER A 15 -28.46 1.99 -9.81
CA SER A 15 -28.79 2.48 -11.17
C SER A 15 -29.72 1.49 -11.86
N GLU A 16 -30.95 1.92 -12.18
CA GLU A 16 -31.97 1.19 -12.97
C GLU A 16 -31.53 0.91 -14.43
N LYS A 17 -30.41 1.48 -14.89
CA LYS A 17 -29.92 1.27 -16.25
C LYS A 17 -29.04 0.02 -16.35
N ASP A 18 -29.41 -0.90 -17.23
CA ASP A 18 -28.63 -2.10 -17.57
C ASP A 18 -27.42 -1.78 -18.48
N GLU A 19 -27.46 -0.65 -19.17
CA GLU A 19 -26.40 -0.16 -20.06
C GLU A 19 -26.03 1.29 -19.72
N LEU A 20 -24.74 1.60 -19.82
CA LEU A 20 -24.19 2.93 -19.59
C LEU A 20 -23.66 3.51 -20.90
N THR A 21 -23.74 4.83 -21.04
CA THR A 21 -23.15 5.51 -22.18
C THR A 21 -21.63 5.52 -22.06
N ARG A 22 -20.94 5.58 -23.19
CA ARG A 22 -19.48 5.75 -23.24
C ARG A 22 -18.99 6.89 -22.34
N GLU A 23 -19.67 8.03 -22.34
CA GLU A 23 -19.29 9.18 -21.52
C GLU A 23 -19.38 8.88 -20.02
N GLU A 24 -20.46 8.23 -19.57
CA GLU A 24 -20.63 7.78 -18.19
C GLU A 24 -19.48 6.82 -17.81
N VAL A 25 -19.17 5.84 -18.66
CA VAL A 25 -18.08 4.88 -18.43
C VAL A 25 -16.71 5.54 -18.38
N MET A 26 -16.41 6.47 -19.29
CA MET A 26 -15.14 7.20 -19.30
C MET A 26 -14.97 8.07 -18.05
N HIS A 27 -16.07 8.63 -17.52
CA HIS A 27 -16.06 9.33 -16.25
C HIS A 27 -15.68 8.39 -15.08
N TYR A 28 -16.24 7.19 -15.02
CA TYR A 28 -15.86 6.17 -14.02
C TYR A 28 -14.40 5.73 -14.15
N ILE A 29 -13.93 5.47 -15.37
CA ILE A 29 -12.54 5.10 -15.65
C ILE A 29 -11.58 6.20 -15.16
N LYS A 30 -11.90 7.48 -15.42
CA LYS A 30 -11.10 8.60 -14.95
C LYS A 30 -11.00 8.63 -13.42
N ALA A 31 -12.13 8.52 -12.73
CA ALA A 31 -12.16 8.50 -11.27
C ALA A 31 -11.36 7.32 -10.67
N TRP A 32 -11.41 6.14 -11.30
CA TRP A 32 -10.59 5.00 -10.89
C TRP A 32 -9.10 5.24 -11.09
N LYS A 33 -8.67 5.81 -12.23
CA LYS A 33 -7.26 6.15 -12.48
C LYS A 33 -6.71 7.11 -11.43
N GLU A 34 -7.41 8.20 -11.17
CA GLU A 34 -7.02 9.19 -10.17
C GLU A 34 -6.89 8.55 -8.78
N SER A 35 -7.84 7.68 -8.41
CA SER A 35 -7.80 6.95 -7.15
C SER A 35 -6.59 5.99 -7.03
N LEU A 36 -6.20 5.34 -8.13
CA LEU A 36 -5.04 4.43 -8.15
C LEU A 36 -3.72 5.20 -8.08
N GLU A 37 -3.59 6.32 -8.81
CA GLU A 37 -2.38 7.15 -8.81
C GLU A 37 -2.09 7.76 -7.44
N LEU A 38 -3.13 8.22 -6.72
CA LEU A 38 -3.02 8.67 -5.33
C LEU A 38 -2.42 7.57 -4.43
N ARG A 39 -2.90 6.32 -4.55
CA ARG A 39 -2.44 5.18 -3.74
C ARG A 39 -1.00 4.79 -4.07
N GLU A 40 -0.63 4.78 -5.33
CA GLU A 40 0.74 4.51 -5.79
C GLU A 40 1.74 5.49 -5.16
N GLY A 41 1.38 6.79 -5.12
CA GLY A 41 2.17 7.82 -4.45
C GLY A 41 2.38 7.54 -2.95
N TYR A 42 1.33 7.10 -2.25
CA TYR A 42 1.46 6.72 -0.84
C TYR A 42 2.38 5.51 -0.66
N TYR A 43 2.24 4.45 -1.45
CA TYR A 43 3.09 3.26 -1.30
C TYR A 43 4.56 3.56 -1.51
N ASN A 44 4.91 4.34 -2.53
CA ASN A 44 6.31 4.68 -2.79
C ASN A 44 6.93 5.42 -1.62
N LYS A 45 6.17 6.30 -0.95
CA LYS A 45 6.63 7.00 0.25
C LYS A 45 6.88 6.04 1.42
N TYR A 46 5.96 5.10 1.70
CA TYR A 46 6.13 4.14 2.78
C TYR A 46 7.19 3.08 2.50
N LEU A 47 7.30 2.63 1.24
CA LEU A 47 8.34 1.70 0.80
C LEU A 47 9.72 2.33 0.98
N SER A 48 9.88 3.58 0.57
CA SER A 48 11.12 4.34 0.77
C SER A 48 11.46 4.48 2.25
N ALA A 49 10.47 4.78 3.11
CA ALA A 49 10.68 4.87 4.55
C ALA A 49 11.08 3.52 5.17
N ALA A 50 10.43 2.42 4.77
CA ALA A 50 10.74 1.08 5.24
C ALA A 50 12.16 0.64 4.82
N ILE A 51 12.52 0.84 3.55
CA ILE A 51 13.87 0.53 3.02
C ILE A 51 14.92 1.40 3.71
N GLY A 52 14.67 2.70 3.84
CA GLY A 52 15.55 3.62 4.55
C GLY A 52 15.80 3.18 6.00
N GLY A 53 14.74 2.77 6.71
CA GLY A 53 14.84 2.20 8.05
C GLY A 53 15.71 0.94 8.11
N VAL A 54 15.55 0.01 7.16
CA VAL A 54 16.37 -1.21 7.08
C VAL A 54 17.85 -0.85 6.88
N VAL A 55 18.15 0.03 5.93
CA VAL A 55 19.52 0.44 5.62
C VAL A 55 20.19 1.10 6.82
N THR A 56 19.49 2.01 7.51
CA THR A 56 20.01 2.67 8.72
C THR A 56 20.28 1.66 9.84
N LEU A 57 19.41 0.67 10.03
CA LEU A 57 19.63 -0.38 11.03
C LEU A 57 20.83 -1.26 10.69
N ILE A 58 21.02 -1.64 9.42
CA ILE A 58 22.18 -2.42 8.97
C ILE A 58 23.49 -1.66 9.25
N ILE A 59 23.53 -0.37 8.90
CA ILE A 59 24.70 0.48 9.15
C ILE A 59 24.94 0.61 10.67
N SER A 60 23.88 0.81 11.45
CA SER A 60 23.99 0.95 12.91
C SER A 60 24.46 -0.36 13.59
N VAL A 61 24.00 -1.52 13.10
CA VAL A 61 24.46 -2.83 13.57
C VAL A 61 25.93 -3.03 13.24
N GLY A 62 26.35 -2.68 12.02
CA GLY A 62 27.72 -2.83 11.52
C GLY A 62 28.73 -1.92 12.20
N LEU A 63 28.35 -0.68 12.54
CA LEU A 63 29.21 0.26 13.25
C LEU A 63 29.36 -0.07 14.75
N ASN A 64 28.33 -0.65 15.38
CA ASN A 64 28.36 -1.06 16.79
C ASN A 64 28.86 -2.50 17.02
N PHE A 65 29.58 -3.09 16.06
CA PHE A 65 30.12 -4.46 16.22
C PHE A 65 31.38 -4.53 17.11
N ASP A 66 31.95 -3.38 17.48
CA ASP A 66 33.25 -3.29 18.17
C ASP A 66 33.17 -2.91 19.67
N LEU A 67 31.97 -2.69 20.23
CA LEU A 67 31.80 -2.28 21.63
C LEU A 67 31.24 -3.40 22.52
N VAL A 68 31.94 -3.61 23.64
CA VAL A 68 31.98 -4.76 24.57
C VAL A 68 30.76 -4.87 25.51
N GLY A 69 30.31 -6.09 25.87
CA GLY A 69 29.58 -6.34 27.13
C GLY A 69 28.40 -7.34 27.12
N SER A 70 28.12 -7.98 28.27
CA SER A 70 27.24 -9.16 28.49
C SER A 70 25.74 -9.06 28.12
N LEU A 71 25.21 -7.90 27.71
CA LEU A 71 23.83 -7.74 27.16
C LEU A 71 23.79 -7.65 25.63
N TRP A 72 24.93 -7.90 24.97
CA TRP A 72 25.10 -7.89 23.51
C TRP A 72 23.99 -8.65 22.77
N TRP A 73 23.59 -9.80 23.32
CA TRP A 73 22.58 -10.66 22.71
C TRP A 73 21.19 -10.02 22.67
N LEU A 74 20.82 -9.21 23.68
CA LEU A 74 19.50 -8.57 23.73
C LEU A 74 19.41 -7.42 22.72
N GLU A 75 20.42 -6.56 22.64
CA GLU A 75 20.46 -5.44 21.68
C GLU A 75 20.49 -5.95 20.24
N LYS A 76 21.31 -6.97 19.94
CA LYS A 76 21.34 -7.60 18.62
C LYS A 76 20.02 -8.31 18.29
N ALA A 77 19.38 -8.96 19.25
CA ALA A 77 18.06 -9.57 19.06
C ALA A 77 16.98 -8.52 18.74
N LEU A 78 16.96 -7.38 19.45
CA LEU A 78 16.04 -6.27 19.17
C LEU A 78 16.26 -5.68 17.77
N LEU A 79 17.52 -5.51 17.35
CA LEU A 79 17.87 -5.04 16.01
C LEU A 79 17.45 -6.03 14.92
N ILE A 80 17.65 -7.33 15.13
CA ILE A 80 17.18 -8.37 14.20
C ILE A 80 15.65 -8.36 14.10
N ILE A 81 14.94 -8.27 15.23
CA ILE A 81 13.47 -8.19 15.24
C ILE A 81 12.99 -6.95 14.48
N ALA A 82 13.60 -5.78 14.71
CA ALA A 82 13.27 -4.56 13.98
C ALA A 82 13.53 -4.70 12.47
N MET A 83 14.63 -5.35 12.07
CA MET A 83 14.94 -5.62 10.67
C MET A 83 13.91 -6.54 10.01
N VAL A 84 13.52 -7.64 10.69
CA VAL A 84 12.48 -8.57 10.20
C VAL A 84 11.14 -7.86 10.02
N LEU A 85 10.73 -7.04 11.00
CA LEU A 85 9.48 -6.27 10.91
C LEU A 85 9.47 -5.31 9.72
N LEU A 86 10.59 -4.64 9.47
CA LEU A 86 10.71 -3.75 8.32
C LEU A 86 10.77 -4.51 6.97
N MET A 87 11.39 -5.68 6.92
CA MET A 87 11.37 -6.55 5.74
C MET A 87 9.95 -7.05 5.42
N VAL A 88 9.20 -7.45 6.45
CA VAL A 88 7.78 -7.85 6.31
C VAL A 88 6.94 -6.66 5.82
N ALA A 89 7.14 -5.47 6.40
CA ALA A 89 6.45 -4.27 5.95
C ALA A 89 6.78 -3.92 4.48
N ALA A 90 8.06 -3.95 4.10
CA ALA A 90 8.48 -3.70 2.72
C ALA A 90 7.89 -4.72 1.74
N GLY A 91 7.85 -6.01 2.09
CA GLY A 91 7.23 -7.06 1.28
C GLY A 91 5.73 -6.84 1.08
N ASN A 92 5.00 -6.49 2.14
CA ASN A 92 3.58 -6.18 2.06
C ASN A 92 3.30 -4.95 1.17
N ILE A 93 4.10 -3.89 1.32
CA ILE A 93 3.98 -2.67 0.49
C ILE A 93 4.27 -2.99 -0.98
N LEU A 94 5.30 -3.80 -1.25
CA LEU A 94 5.64 -4.23 -2.61
C LEU A 94 4.49 -5.01 -3.25
N ASN A 95 3.86 -5.92 -2.51
CA ASN A 95 2.73 -6.72 -2.99
C ASN A 95 1.52 -5.82 -3.32
N CYS A 96 1.23 -4.83 -2.49
CA CYS A 96 0.17 -3.83 -2.77
C CYS A 96 0.49 -2.98 -4.00
N SER A 97 1.75 -2.58 -4.18
CA SER A 97 2.19 -1.82 -5.35
C SER A 97 2.01 -2.61 -6.65
N ILE A 98 2.41 -3.89 -6.66
CA ILE A 98 2.21 -4.80 -7.80
C ILE A 98 0.72 -4.96 -8.12
N PHE A 99 -0.12 -5.08 -7.09
CA PHE A 99 -1.55 -5.24 -7.30
C PHE A 99 -2.19 -3.98 -7.91
N VAL A 100 -1.87 -2.79 -7.38
CA VAL A 100 -2.34 -1.51 -7.96
C VAL A 100 -1.88 -1.34 -9.40
N TYR A 101 -0.64 -1.75 -9.72
CA TYR A 101 -0.14 -1.75 -11.09
C TYR A 101 -0.96 -2.66 -12.01
N ASN A 102 -1.32 -3.87 -11.55
CA ASN A 102 -2.17 -4.78 -12.31
C ASN A 102 -3.59 -4.23 -12.53
N CYS A 103 -4.19 -3.58 -11.52
CA CYS A 103 -5.49 -2.91 -11.69
C CYS A 103 -5.42 -1.81 -12.75
N ARG A 104 -4.34 -1.02 -12.78
CA ARG A 104 -4.14 0.03 -13.79
C ARG A 104 -4.04 -0.55 -15.20
N LEU A 105 -3.32 -1.66 -15.37
CA LEU A 105 -3.24 -2.36 -16.66
C LEU A 105 -4.59 -2.90 -17.13
N GLN A 106 -5.38 -3.49 -16.24
CA GLN A 106 -6.74 -3.94 -16.55
C GLN A 106 -7.63 -2.77 -17.00
N LEU A 107 -7.54 -1.63 -16.30
CA LEU A 107 -8.30 -0.43 -16.62
C LEU A 107 -7.94 0.16 -17.99
N LEU A 108 -6.63 0.20 -18.30
CA LEU A 108 -6.12 0.66 -19.60
C LEU A 108 -6.56 -0.28 -20.74
N SER A 109 -6.53 -1.60 -20.50
CA SER A 109 -7.02 -2.59 -21.46
C SER A 109 -8.51 -2.39 -21.75
N PHE A 110 -9.32 -2.14 -20.71
CA PHE A 110 -10.75 -1.92 -20.84
C PHE A 110 -11.08 -0.62 -21.58
N GLU A 111 -10.42 0.49 -21.21
CA GLU A 111 -10.54 1.76 -21.93
C GLU A 111 -10.17 1.60 -23.42
N ARG A 112 -9.10 0.87 -23.70
CA ARG A 112 -8.67 0.60 -25.07
C ARG A 112 -9.70 -0.23 -25.84
N GLU A 113 -10.33 -1.22 -25.21
CA GLU A 113 -11.39 -2.01 -25.82
C GLU A 113 -12.58 -1.12 -26.22
N ILE A 114 -13.01 -0.22 -25.33
CA ILE A 114 -14.12 0.72 -25.59
C ILE A 114 -13.78 1.67 -26.75
N ILE A 115 -12.54 2.16 -26.80
CA ILE A 115 -12.09 3.07 -27.87
C ILE A 115 -12.05 2.35 -29.21
N LEU A 116 -11.42 1.18 -29.27
CA LEU A 116 -11.19 0.45 -30.52
C LEU A 116 -12.46 -0.18 -31.12
N LYS A 117 -13.41 -0.59 -30.28
CA LYS A 117 -14.67 -1.20 -30.74
C LYS A 117 -15.80 -0.18 -30.97
N ASP A 118 -15.50 1.10 -30.76
CA ASP A 118 -16.45 2.23 -30.82
C ASP A 118 -17.79 1.93 -30.12
N GLN A 119 -17.71 1.36 -28.91
CA GLN A 119 -18.90 0.98 -28.16
C GLN A 119 -19.58 2.23 -27.58
N GLU A 120 -20.75 2.59 -28.11
CA GLU A 120 -21.59 3.66 -27.56
C GLU A 120 -22.27 3.24 -26.24
N MET A 121 -22.71 1.98 -26.17
CA MET A 121 -23.43 1.39 -25.04
C MET A 121 -22.61 0.24 -24.46
N ILE A 122 -22.37 0.29 -23.15
CA ILE A 122 -21.55 -0.68 -22.45
C ILE A 122 -22.39 -1.38 -21.38
N PRO A 123 -22.44 -2.72 -21.37
CA PRO A 123 -23.21 -3.45 -20.38
C PRO A 123 -22.65 -3.22 -18.98
N LYS A 124 -23.54 -2.91 -18.03
CA LYS A 124 -23.22 -2.64 -16.63
C LYS A 124 -22.41 -3.76 -15.99
N GLU A 125 -22.65 -5.02 -16.36
CA GLU A 125 -21.97 -6.21 -15.80
C GLU A 125 -20.44 -6.17 -15.99
N LYS A 126 -19.96 -5.73 -17.17
CA LYS A 126 -18.52 -5.56 -17.40
C LYS A 126 -17.92 -4.51 -16.47
N LEU A 127 -18.67 -3.43 -16.26
CA LEU A 127 -18.25 -2.33 -15.40
C LEU A 127 -18.26 -2.74 -13.92
N LEU A 128 -19.27 -3.52 -13.50
CA LEU A 128 -19.42 -4.05 -12.15
C LEU A 128 -18.28 -5.03 -11.80
N THR A 129 -17.84 -5.82 -12.76
CA THR A 129 -16.69 -6.73 -12.60
C THR A 129 -15.41 -5.94 -12.28
N ILE A 130 -15.19 -4.83 -12.99
CA ILE A 130 -14.04 -3.95 -12.79
C ILE A 130 -14.16 -3.20 -11.46
N ASP A 131 -15.34 -2.64 -11.16
CA ASP A 131 -15.60 -1.94 -9.88
C ASP A 131 -15.39 -2.88 -8.69
N THR A 132 -15.85 -4.13 -8.79
CA THR A 132 -15.66 -5.15 -7.76
C THR A 132 -14.19 -5.50 -7.59
N ALA A 133 -13.43 -5.67 -8.67
CA ALA A 133 -11.99 -5.91 -8.59
C ALA A 133 -11.25 -4.74 -7.90
N ILE A 134 -11.63 -3.50 -8.21
CA ILE A 134 -11.06 -2.29 -7.60
C ILE A 134 -11.48 -2.13 -6.13
N LYS A 135 -12.72 -2.52 -5.77
CA LYS A 135 -13.19 -2.53 -4.37
C LYS A 135 -12.48 -3.59 -3.53
N VAL A 136 -12.38 -4.82 -4.04
CA VAL A 136 -11.61 -5.88 -3.39
C VAL A 136 -10.17 -5.44 -3.17
N GLU A 137 -9.59 -4.73 -4.14
CA GLU A 137 -8.27 -4.15 -3.97
C GLU A 137 -8.23 -3.12 -2.86
N ARG A 138 -9.15 -2.14 -2.86
CA ARG A 138 -9.26 -1.12 -1.81
C ARG A 138 -9.28 -1.75 -0.41
N ASP A 139 -10.07 -2.80 -0.22
CA ASP A 139 -10.24 -3.45 1.07
C ASP A 139 -8.98 -4.23 1.49
N ARG A 140 -8.38 -4.99 0.56
CA ARG A 140 -7.11 -5.69 0.81
C ARG A 140 -6.00 -4.71 1.14
N VAL A 141 -5.88 -3.66 0.35
CA VAL A 141 -4.94 -2.56 0.55
C VAL A 141 -5.09 -1.95 1.92
N HIS A 142 -6.31 -1.67 2.37
CA HIS A 142 -6.52 -1.07 3.68
C HIS A 142 -5.96 -1.96 4.79
N VAL A 143 -6.22 -3.27 4.71
CA VAL A 143 -5.73 -4.25 5.67
C VAL A 143 -4.20 -4.36 5.62
N PHE A 144 -3.61 -4.53 4.43
CA PHE A 144 -2.16 -4.64 4.27
C PHE A 144 -1.42 -3.37 4.70
N TYR A 145 -1.99 -2.20 4.40
CA TYR A 145 -1.45 -0.92 4.80
C TYR A 145 -1.47 -0.75 6.32
N GLN A 146 -2.57 -1.12 6.98
CA GLN A 146 -2.67 -1.07 8.44
C GLN A 146 -1.65 -2.00 9.11
N TYR A 147 -1.45 -3.21 8.58
CA TYR A 147 -0.41 -4.12 9.06
C TYR A 147 1.00 -3.57 8.81
N SER A 148 1.26 -3.03 7.62
CA SER A 148 2.57 -2.48 7.27
C SER A 148 2.91 -1.26 8.13
N TYR A 149 1.96 -0.37 8.36
CA TYR A 149 2.10 0.77 9.26
C TYR A 149 2.38 0.32 10.69
N SER A 150 1.64 -0.66 11.20
CA SER A 150 1.84 -1.21 12.54
C SER A 150 3.22 -1.84 12.70
N SER A 151 3.70 -2.57 11.69
CA SER A 151 5.04 -3.17 11.68
C SER A 151 6.16 -2.12 11.64
N VAL A 152 6.00 -1.07 10.83
CA VAL A 152 6.95 0.05 10.79
C VAL A 152 6.99 0.79 12.12
N LEU A 153 5.82 1.08 12.71
CA LEU A 153 5.70 1.75 14.00
C LEU A 153 6.36 0.91 15.12
N LEU A 154 6.09 -0.39 15.14
CA LEU A 154 6.70 -1.31 16.10
C LEU A 154 8.22 -1.37 15.94
N ALA A 155 8.72 -1.39 14.70
CA ALA A 155 10.16 -1.34 14.42
C ALA A 155 10.81 -0.04 14.92
N ILE A 156 10.13 1.10 14.78
CA ILE A 156 10.59 2.39 15.33
C ILE A 156 10.65 2.34 16.86
N ILE A 157 9.59 1.84 17.52
CA ILE A 157 9.56 1.72 18.99
C ILE A 157 10.70 0.84 19.48
N ILE A 158 10.92 -0.32 18.84
CA ILE A 158 12.02 -1.22 19.18
C ILE A 158 13.38 -0.55 18.94
N GLY A 159 13.54 0.18 17.84
CA GLY A 159 14.75 0.94 17.55
C GLY A 159 15.06 2.02 18.60
N VAL A 160 14.05 2.78 19.02
CA VAL A 160 14.17 3.81 20.07
C VAL A 160 14.50 3.18 21.41
N LEU A 161 13.85 2.07 21.79
CA LEU A 161 14.14 1.34 23.02
C LEU A 161 15.58 0.81 23.02
N GLY A 162 16.04 0.24 21.90
CA GLY A 162 17.42 -0.20 21.74
C GLY A 162 18.42 0.95 21.90
N PHE A 163 18.15 2.10 21.31
CA PHE A 163 18.99 3.29 21.43
C PHE A 163 19.02 3.87 22.87
N LEU A 164 17.87 3.90 23.56
CA LEU A 164 17.80 4.33 24.96
C LEU A 164 18.61 3.43 25.89
N ILE A 165 18.59 2.11 25.66
CA ILE A 165 19.40 1.16 26.43
C ILE A 165 20.90 1.46 26.26
N ILE A 166 21.33 1.82 25.05
CA ILE A 166 22.72 2.21 24.77
C ILE A 166 23.06 3.52 25.51
N LEU A 167 22.19 4.54 25.44
CA LEU A 167 22.42 5.83 26.10
C LEU A 167 22.50 5.74 27.63
N ILE A 168 21.75 4.84 28.26
CA ILE A 168 21.81 4.64 29.73
C ILE A 168 23.15 4.03 30.17
N ARG A 169 23.89 3.40 29.25
CA ARG A 169 25.16 2.73 29.53
C ARG A 169 26.41 3.59 29.30
N VAL A 170 26.35 4.59 28.43
CA VAL A 170 27.44 5.53 28.14
C VAL A 170 27.46 6.61 29.21
#